data_AF-A0A4C1WAE1-F1
#
_entry.id   AF-A0A4C1WAE1-F1
#
_cell.length_a   1.000
_cell.length_b   1.000
_cell.length_c   1.000
_cell.angle_alpha   90.00
_cell.angle_beta   90.00
_cell.angle_gamma   90.00
#
_symmetry.space_group_name_H-M   'P 1'
#
loop_
_entity.id
_entity.type
_entity.pdbx_description
1 polymer ?
#
loop_
_entity_poly.entity_id
_entity_poly.type
_entity_poly.pdbx_seq_one_letter_code
_entity_poly.pdbx_strand_id
1 'polypeptide(L)'
;MAPAKLRRHLETVHPESKDKNKEFFVRKKEQLLESQKKKMHLTQTINEKATEASYLVSHRIEQAGEAHTIAENLIKPCVLDITKCMLDEKSAKHLSTVLLSNDIVSRRIHDPASYVKQELVTRLEKTRFALQMDDSTDVAGLLGYREISI
;
A
#
# COMPACT_ATOMS: atom_id res chain seq x y z
N MET A 1 -14.83 13.26 34.04
CA MET A 1 -14.10 14.21 34.93
C MET A 1 -15.10 14.79 35.92
N ALA A 2 -14.76 14.90 37.21
CA ALA A 2 -15.66 15.50 38.20
C ALA A 2 -15.81 17.02 37.97
N PRO A 3 -16.99 17.63 38.23
CA PRO A 3 -17.26 19.05 37.93
C PRO A 3 -16.26 20.04 38.53
N ALA A 4 -15.86 19.82 39.80
CA ALA A 4 -14.88 20.66 40.49
C ALA A 4 -13.49 20.62 39.83
N LYS A 5 -13.09 19.45 39.29
CA LYS A 5 -11.81 19.29 38.60
C LYS A 5 -11.82 19.97 37.24
N LEU A 6 -12.94 19.90 36.52
CA LEU A 6 -13.11 20.58 35.23
C LEU A 6 -13.08 22.11 35.39
N ARG A 7 -13.79 22.65 36.38
CA ARG A 7 -13.77 24.09 36.66
C ARG A 7 -12.36 24.58 36.96
N ARG A 8 -11.65 23.90 37.89
CA ARG A 8 -10.26 24.25 38.21
C ARG A 8 -9.36 24.19 36.98
N HIS A 9 -9.49 23.17 36.15
CA HIS A 9 -8.69 23.02 34.92
C HIS A 9 -8.94 24.17 33.92
N LEU A 10 -10.20 24.55 33.71
CA LEU A 10 -10.52 25.71 32.87
C LEU A 10 -9.96 27.00 33.46
N GLU A 11 -10.02 27.19 34.78
CA GLU A 11 -9.50 28.39 35.43
C GLU A 11 -7.97 28.50 35.38
N THR A 12 -7.24 27.38 35.54
CA THR A 12 -5.78 27.39 35.65
C THR A 12 -5.05 27.11 34.35
N VAL A 13 -5.64 26.36 33.42
CA VAL A 13 -4.98 25.92 32.17
C VAL A 13 -5.56 26.60 30.94
N HIS A 14 -6.87 26.87 30.95
CA HIS A 14 -7.59 27.46 29.81
C HIS A 14 -8.47 28.64 30.22
N PRO A 15 -7.92 29.69 30.87
CA PRO A 15 -8.71 30.81 31.38
C PRO A 15 -9.55 31.49 30.29
N GLU A 16 -9.10 31.45 29.03
CA GLU A 16 -9.83 31.90 27.84
C GLU A 16 -11.13 31.12 27.54
N SER A 17 -11.35 30.00 28.23
CA SER A 17 -12.51 29.12 28.06
C SER A 17 -13.35 28.99 29.33
N LYS A 18 -13.00 29.69 30.43
CA LYS A 18 -13.64 29.59 31.74
C LYS A 18 -15.14 29.91 31.72
N ASP A 19 -15.50 31.03 31.09
CA ASP A 19 -16.88 31.57 31.13
C ASP A 19 -17.67 31.28 29.84
N LYS A 20 -17.21 30.33 29.04
CA LYS A 20 -17.85 30.03 27.75
C LYS A 20 -19.05 29.10 27.90
N ASN A 21 -20.08 29.35 27.10
CA ASN A 21 -21.32 28.58 27.14
C ASN A 21 -21.13 27.17 26.54
N LYS A 22 -22.12 26.30 26.74
CA LYS A 22 -22.12 24.93 26.21
C LYS A 22 -21.92 24.88 24.69
N GLU A 23 -22.52 25.81 23.96
CA GLU A 23 -22.46 25.88 22.49
C GLU A 23 -21.03 26.10 21.98
N PHE A 24 -20.22 26.90 22.68
CA PHE A 24 -18.81 27.06 22.37
C PHE A 24 -18.06 25.72 22.41
N PHE A 25 -18.29 24.91 23.44
CA PHE A 25 -17.64 23.61 23.58
C PHE A 25 -18.15 22.59 22.55
N VAL A 26 -19.43 22.64 22.19
CA VAL A 26 -19.99 21.83 21.10
C VAL A 26 -19.31 22.19 19.78
N ARG A 27 -19.21 23.48 19.44
CA ARG A 27 -18.51 23.95 18.23
C ARG A 27 -17.02 23.57 18.23
N LYS A 28 -16.34 23.71 19.38
CA LYS A 28 -14.91 23.34 19.53
C LYS A 28 -14.73 21.83 19.32
N LYS A 29 -15.64 21.01 19.85
CA LYS A 29 -15.64 19.55 19.64
C LYS A 29 -15.83 19.22 18.16
N GLU A 30 -16.78 19.86 17.49
CA GLU A 30 -17.01 19.65 16.05
C GLU A 30 -15.78 20.02 15.22
N GLN A 31 -15.15 21.17 15.50
CA GLN A 31 -13.90 21.57 14.85
C GLN A 31 -12.77 20.55 15.06
N LEU A 32 -12.64 20.01 16.28
CA LEU A 32 -11.65 18.97 16.58
C LEU A 32 -11.94 17.68 15.81
N LEU A 33 -13.19 17.22 15.80
CA LEU A 33 -13.61 16.04 15.05
C LEU A 33 -13.35 16.21 13.55
N GLU A 34 -13.68 17.37 12.99
CA GLU A 34 -13.44 17.67 11.59
C GLU A 34 -11.94 17.69 11.26
N SER A 35 -11.11 18.26 12.15
CA SER A 35 -9.65 18.22 12.01
C SER A 35 -9.09 16.80 12.07
N GLN A 36 -9.66 15.93 12.92
CA GLN A 36 -9.27 14.52 13.03
C GLN A 36 -9.64 13.75 11.77
N LYS A 37 -10.86 13.94 11.24
CA LYS A 37 -11.29 13.35 9.97
C LYS A 37 -10.37 13.75 8.82
N LYS A 38 -10.03 15.04 8.71
CA LYS A 38 -9.09 15.54 7.69
C LYS A 38 -7.71 14.89 7.80
N LYS A 39 -7.19 14.75 9.02
CA LYS A 39 -5.91 14.04 9.26
C LYS A 39 -5.99 12.57 8.85
N MET A 40 -7.08 11.89 9.21
CA MET A 40 -7.30 10.49 8.87
C MET A 40 -7.37 10.29 7.35
N HIS A 41 -8.13 11.13 6.65
CA HIS A 41 -8.20 11.10 5.19
C HIS A 41 -6.82 11.34 4.56
N LEU A 42 -6.07 12.32 5.06
CA LEU A 42 -4.71 12.59 4.57
C LEU A 42 -3.80 11.37 4.77
N THR A 43 -3.83 10.73 5.95
CA THR A 43 -3.03 9.52 6.20
C THR A 43 -3.44 8.35 5.32
N GLN A 44 -4.73 8.21 5.02
CA GLN A 44 -5.22 7.19 4.08
C GLN A 44 -4.69 7.43 2.67
N THR A 45 -4.81 8.67 2.16
CA THR A 45 -4.30 9.02 0.82
C THR A 45 -2.77 8.83 0.72
N ILE A 46 -2.02 9.15 1.77
CA ILE A 46 -0.56 8.91 1.81
C ILE A 46 -0.27 7.39 1.73
N ASN A 47 -1.04 6.57 2.45
CA ASN A 47 -0.89 5.11 2.42
C ASN A 47 -1.22 4.53 1.03
N GLU A 48 -2.30 5.00 0.40
CA GLU A 48 -2.68 4.60 -0.97
C GLU A 48 -1.56 4.91 -1.96
N LYS A 49 -1.01 6.14 -1.94
CA LYS A 49 0.10 6.54 -2.80
C LYS A 49 1.39 5.76 -2.51
N ALA A 50 1.69 5.49 -1.24
CA ALA A 50 2.86 4.69 -0.86
C ALA A 50 2.71 3.24 -1.34
N THR A 51 1.49 2.69 -1.26
CA THR A 51 1.17 1.37 -1.78
C THR A 51 1.31 1.32 -3.29
N GLU A 52 0.76 2.30 -4.01
CA GLU A 52 0.89 2.41 -5.46
C GLU A 52 2.37 2.49 -5.89
N ALA A 53 3.16 3.34 -5.23
CA ALA A 53 4.60 3.43 -5.47
C ALA A 53 5.31 2.08 -5.23
N SER A 54 4.93 1.33 -4.20
CA SER A 54 5.49 0.00 -3.92
C SER A 54 5.24 -1.00 -5.06
N TYR A 55 4.04 -0.98 -5.65
CA TYR A 55 3.70 -1.81 -6.82
C TYR A 55 4.50 -1.39 -8.05
N LEU A 56 4.61 -0.09 -8.31
CA LEU A 56 5.36 0.43 -9.47
C LEU A 56 6.85 0.09 -9.43
N VAL A 57 7.46 0.06 -8.25
CA VAL A 57 8.85 -0.39 -8.08
C VAL A 57 8.94 -1.91 -8.26
N SER A 58 8.05 -2.66 -7.61
CA SER A 58 8.05 -4.13 -7.67
C SER A 58 7.88 -4.64 -9.10
N HIS A 59 6.98 -4.02 -9.87
CA HIS A 59 6.76 -4.37 -11.27
C HIS A 59 7.99 -4.11 -12.15
N ARG A 60 8.73 -3.01 -11.91
CA ARG A 60 9.98 -2.73 -12.63
C ARG A 60 11.07 -3.76 -12.32
N ILE A 61 11.16 -4.22 -11.07
CA ILE A 61 12.10 -5.27 -10.65
C ILE A 61 11.77 -6.58 -11.36
N GLU A 62 10.49 -6.97 -11.38
CA GLU A 62 10.02 -8.16 -12.10
C GLU A 62 10.32 -8.06 -13.60
N GLN A 63 10.02 -6.92 -14.23
CA GLN A 63 10.31 -6.70 -15.67
C GLN A 63 11.80 -6.78 -16.00
N ALA A 64 12.67 -6.34 -15.08
CA ALA A 64 14.12 -6.43 -15.24
C ALA A 64 14.67 -7.84 -14.93
N GLY A 65 13.86 -8.75 -14.37
CA GLY A 65 14.30 -10.07 -13.93
C GLY A 65 15.24 -10.03 -12.71
N GLU A 66 15.18 -8.97 -11.93
CA GLU A 66 16.10 -8.73 -10.81
C GLU A 66 15.61 -9.37 -9.50
N ALA A 67 16.54 -9.63 -8.59
CA ALA A 67 16.20 -10.16 -7.26
C ALA A 67 15.40 -9.13 -6.44
N HIS A 68 14.37 -9.59 -5.71
CA HIS A 68 13.53 -8.71 -4.87
C HIS A 68 14.32 -7.93 -3.81
N THR A 69 15.47 -8.46 -3.39
CA THR A 69 16.38 -7.83 -2.42
C THR A 69 16.99 -6.52 -2.92
N ILE A 70 17.02 -6.27 -4.24
CA ILE A 70 17.53 -5.03 -4.81
C ILE A 70 16.74 -3.80 -4.36
N ALA A 71 15.44 -3.98 -4.08
CA ALA A 71 14.58 -2.91 -3.60
C ALA A 71 15.05 -2.35 -2.26
N GLU A 72 15.36 -3.26 -1.33
CA GLU A 72 15.73 -2.93 0.03
C GLU A 72 17.20 -2.49 0.12
N ASN A 73 18.09 -3.19 -0.58
CA ASN A 73 19.53 -2.99 -0.46
C ASN A 73 20.05 -1.80 -1.27
N LEU A 74 19.38 -1.46 -2.39
CA LEU A 74 19.89 -0.45 -3.33
C LEU A 74 18.87 0.65 -3.62
N ILE A 75 17.67 0.29 -4.10
CA ILE A 75 16.70 1.30 -4.57
C ILE A 75 16.26 2.21 -3.43
N LYS A 76 15.93 1.64 -2.26
CA LYS A 76 15.48 2.39 -1.09
C LYS A 76 16.54 3.40 -0.60
N PRO A 77 17.81 3.02 -0.33
CA PRO A 77 18.82 4.00 0.08
C PRO A 77 19.08 5.06 -1.01
N CYS A 78 19.16 4.67 -2.30
CA CYS A 78 19.35 5.64 -3.38
C CYS A 78 18.24 6.70 -3.45
N VAL A 79 16.98 6.29 -3.34
CA VAL A 79 15.83 7.22 -3.35
C VAL A 79 15.90 8.17 -2.15
N LEU A 80 16.29 7.67 -0.97
CA LEU A 80 16.43 8.49 0.23
C LEU A 80 17.58 9.50 0.08
N ASP A 81 18.74 9.08 -0.40
CA ASP A 81 19.90 9.96 -0.56
C ASP A 81 19.62 11.07 -1.58
N ILE A 82 19.06 10.73 -2.74
CA ILE A 82 18.66 11.71 -3.76
C ILE A 82 17.67 12.72 -3.16
N THR A 83 16.69 12.25 -2.40
CA THR A 83 15.67 13.12 -1.81
C THR A 83 16.23 14.02 -0.73
N LYS A 84 17.16 13.52 0.11
CA LYS A 84 17.84 14.33 1.11
C LYS A 84 18.71 15.41 0.46
N CYS A 85 19.39 15.08 -0.63
CA CYS A 85 20.26 16.01 -1.34
C CYS A 85 19.49 17.07 -2.14
N MET A 86 18.39 16.68 -2.82
CA MET A 86 17.68 17.55 -3.77
C MET A 86 16.46 18.25 -3.19
N LEU A 87 15.85 17.68 -2.15
CA LEU A 87 14.64 18.23 -1.53
C LEU A 87 14.95 18.62 -0.08
N ASP A 88 14.70 17.72 0.87
CA ASP A 88 14.91 17.95 2.30
C ASP A 88 14.72 16.64 3.10
N GLU A 89 15.15 16.65 4.36
CA GLU A 89 15.07 15.51 5.27
C GLU A 89 13.61 15.10 5.61
N LYS A 90 12.66 16.04 5.60
CA LYS A 90 11.24 15.76 5.88
C LYS A 90 10.59 15.02 4.69
N SER A 91 10.92 15.41 3.46
CA SER A 91 10.52 14.72 2.24
C SER A 91 11.12 13.30 2.17
N ALA A 92 12.38 13.13 2.57
CA ALA A 92 13.01 11.81 2.65
C ALA A 92 12.32 10.90 3.69
N LYS A 93 11.98 11.44 4.87
CA LYS A 93 11.18 10.72 5.86
C LYS A 93 9.81 10.33 5.33
N HIS A 94 9.18 11.19 4.53
CA HIS A 94 7.91 10.85 3.89
C HIS A 94 8.08 9.69 2.89
N LEU A 95 9.13 9.68 2.06
CA LEU A 95 9.40 8.55 1.14
C LEU A 95 9.80 7.26 1.86
N SER A 96 10.38 7.35 3.06
CA SER A 96 10.67 6.16 3.87
C SER A 96 9.43 5.35 4.26
N THR A 97 8.23 5.94 4.14
CA THR A 97 6.94 5.25 4.36
C THR A 97 6.61 4.25 3.25
N VAL A 98 7.23 4.36 2.07
CA VAL A 98 7.08 3.37 1.00
C VAL A 98 7.75 2.07 1.44
N LEU A 99 6.95 1.02 1.56
CA LEU A 99 7.42 -0.32 1.94
C LEU A 99 8.05 -1.00 0.73
N LEU A 100 9.38 -1.12 0.76
CA LEU A 100 10.21 -1.77 -0.28
C LEU A 100 11.05 -2.92 0.31
N SER A 101 10.62 -3.54 1.41
CA SER A 101 11.31 -4.72 1.93
C SER A 101 11.15 -5.90 0.97
N ASN A 102 12.09 -6.84 1.02
CA ASN A 102 12.07 -8.04 0.19
C ASN A 102 10.71 -8.77 0.22
N ASP A 103 10.13 -8.98 1.40
CA ASP A 103 8.86 -9.70 1.57
C ASP A 103 7.65 -8.93 1.04
N ILE A 104 7.71 -7.60 1.04
CA ILE A 104 6.66 -6.77 0.48
C ILE A 104 6.74 -6.82 -1.04
N VAL A 105 7.92 -6.62 -1.61
CA VAL A 105 8.14 -6.66 -3.06
C VAL A 105 7.78 -8.03 -3.63
N SER A 106 8.20 -9.11 -2.98
CA SER A 106 7.82 -10.47 -3.36
C SER A 106 6.30 -10.65 -3.38
N ARG A 107 5.57 -10.21 -2.35
CA ARG A 107 4.10 -10.25 -2.33
C ARG A 107 3.48 -9.41 -3.43
N ARG A 108 3.98 -8.18 -3.65
CA ARG A 108 3.45 -7.29 -4.70
C ARG A 108 3.56 -7.89 -6.10
N ILE A 109 4.56 -8.74 -6.34
CA ILE A 109 4.76 -9.48 -7.59
C ILE A 109 3.84 -10.71 -7.65
N HIS A 110 3.77 -11.51 -6.58
CA HIS A 110 3.03 -12.77 -6.61
C HIS A 110 1.51 -12.61 -6.41
N ASP A 111 1.05 -11.62 -5.64
CA ASP A 111 -0.37 -11.46 -5.30
C ASP A 111 -1.25 -11.28 -6.55
N PRO A 112 -0.92 -10.39 -7.52
CA PRO A 112 -1.74 -10.24 -8.72
C PRO A 112 -1.80 -11.53 -9.55
N ALA A 113 -0.68 -12.22 -9.72
CA ALA A 113 -0.62 -13.48 -10.46
C ALA A 113 -1.47 -14.56 -9.76
N SER A 114 -1.40 -14.64 -8.43
CA SER A 114 -2.18 -15.58 -7.64
C SER A 114 -3.69 -15.32 -7.74
N TYR A 115 -4.10 -14.05 -7.72
CA TYR A 115 -5.49 -13.64 -7.86
C TYR A 115 -6.05 -14.01 -9.23
N VAL A 116 -5.33 -13.68 -10.30
CA VAL A 116 -5.75 -14.03 -11.68
C VAL A 116 -5.86 -15.54 -11.84
N LYS A 117 -4.91 -16.30 -11.27
CA LYS A 117 -4.98 -17.77 -11.28
C LYS A 117 -6.22 -18.28 -10.56
N GLN A 118 -6.52 -17.78 -9.35
CA GLN A 118 -7.68 -18.22 -8.58
C GLN A 118 -9.01 -17.86 -9.26
N GLU A 119 -9.12 -16.67 -9.85
CA GLU A 119 -10.28 -16.26 -10.63
C GLU A 119 -10.49 -17.17 -11.84
N LEU A 120 -9.41 -17.49 -12.56
CA LEU A 120 -9.45 -18.41 -13.69
C LEU A 120 -9.91 -19.81 -13.25
N VAL A 121 -9.31 -20.36 -12.18
CA VAL A 121 -9.70 -21.68 -11.63
C VAL A 121 -11.17 -21.69 -11.26
N THR A 122 -11.66 -20.67 -10.56
CA THR A 122 -13.06 -20.55 -10.14
C THR A 122 -14.02 -20.51 -11.33
N ARG A 123 -13.60 -19.90 -12.45
CA ARG A 123 -14.36 -19.91 -13.70
C ARG A 123 -14.36 -21.28 -14.38
N LEU A 124 -13.20 -21.92 -14.46
CA LEU A 124 -13.05 -23.24 -15.09
C LEU A 124 -13.84 -24.30 -14.34
N GLU A 125 -13.89 -24.26 -13.01
CA GLU A 125 -14.72 -25.18 -12.20
C GLU A 125 -16.22 -25.09 -12.53
N LYS A 126 -16.69 -23.95 -13.03
CA LYS A 126 -18.11 -23.68 -13.32
C LYS A 126 -18.46 -23.82 -14.80
N THR A 127 -17.49 -24.08 -15.67
CA THR A 127 -17.69 -24.07 -17.12
C THR A 127 -17.14 -25.33 -17.75
N ARG A 128 -17.77 -25.77 -18.84
CA ARG A 128 -17.17 -26.79 -19.71
C ARG A 128 -16.20 -26.07 -20.64
N PHE A 129 -14.98 -26.57 -20.74
CA PHE A 129 -13.94 -26.05 -21.60
C PHE A 129 -13.21 -27.20 -22.29
N ALA A 130 -12.56 -26.90 -23.40
CA ALA A 130 -11.62 -27.80 -24.05
C ALA A 130 -10.24 -27.15 -24.01
N LEU A 131 -9.22 -27.91 -23.62
CA LEU A 131 -7.83 -27.48 -23.67
C LEU A 131 -7.24 -27.94 -24.99
N GLN A 132 -6.85 -27.01 -25.86
CA GLN A 132 -6.03 -27.35 -27.00
C GLN A 132 -4.57 -27.39 -26.55
N MET A 133 -3.96 -28.57 -26.60
CA MET A 133 -2.52 -28.70 -26.39
C MET A 133 -1.83 -28.46 -27.73
N ASP A 134 -1.04 -27.38 -27.81
CA ASP A 134 -0.14 -27.15 -28.94
C ASP A 134 1.17 -27.87 -28.64
N ASP A 135 1.30 -29.09 -29.18
CA ASP A 135 2.56 -29.83 -29.20
C ASP A 135 3.47 -29.19 -30.27
N SER A 136 3.99 -27.99 -29.97
CA SER A 136 5.13 -27.45 -30.70
C SER A 136 6.37 -28.21 -30.25
N THR A 137 6.58 -29.37 -30.87
CA THR A 137 7.86 -30.06 -30.78
C THR A 137 8.91 -29.11 -31.37
N ASP A 138 9.89 -28.71 -30.56
CA ASP A 138 11.15 -28.14 -31.06
C ASP A 138 11.88 -29.26 -31.80
N VAL A 139 11.49 -29.44 -33.06
CA VAL A 139 12.03 -30.45 -33.96
C VAL A 139 13.38 -29.95 -34.45
N ALA A 140 14.41 -30.16 -33.64
CA ALA A 140 15.63 -30.76 -34.17
C ALA A 140 15.37 -32.26 -34.45
N GLY A 141 14.46 -32.55 -35.38
CA GLY A 141 14.17 -33.87 -35.96
C GLY A 141 13.56 -34.95 -35.04
N LEU A 142 12.23 -35.10 -35.01
CA LEU A 142 11.44 -36.34 -35.25
C LEU A 142 10.05 -36.27 -34.57
N LEU A 143 9.02 -36.52 -35.37
CA LEU A 143 7.59 -36.48 -35.03
C LEU A 143 7.15 -37.73 -34.27
N GLY A 144 6.25 -37.55 -33.30
CA GLY A 144 5.48 -38.64 -32.68
C GLY A 144 4.26 -38.09 -31.94
N TYR A 145 3.13 -37.94 -32.63
CA TYR A 145 1.86 -37.54 -32.03
C TYR A 145 1.29 -38.66 -31.14
N ARG A 146 0.82 -38.31 -29.93
CA ARG A 146 -0.09 -39.14 -29.14
C ARG A 146 -1.27 -38.30 -28.69
N GLU A 147 -2.47 -38.66 -29.17
CA GLU A 147 -3.73 -38.16 -28.65
C GLU A 147 -3.92 -38.60 -27.19
N ILE A 148 -4.25 -37.65 -26.31
CA ILE A 148 -4.83 -37.93 -25.00
C ILE A 148 -6.12 -37.10 -24.90
N SER A 149 -7.25 -37.79 -24.98
CA SER A 149 -8.57 -37.23 -24.66
C SER A 149 -8.80 -37.26 -23.14
N ILE A 150 -9.30 -36.16 -22.58
CA ILE A 150 -9.92 -36.09 -21.24
C ILE A 150 -11.35 -35.58 -21.43
#